data_AF-A0A9E1UZW8-F1
#
_entry.id   AF-A0A9E1UZW8-F1
#
_cell.length_a   1.000
_cell.length_b   1.000
_cell.length_c   1.000
_cell.angle_alpha   90.00
_cell.angle_beta   90.00
_cell.angle_gamma   90.00
#
_symmetry.space_group_name_H-M   'P 1'
#
loop_
_entity.id
_entity.type
_entity.pdbx_description
1 polymer ?
#
loop_
_entity_poly.entity_id
_entity_poly.type
_entity_poly.pdbx_seq_one_letter_code
_entity_poly.pdbx_strand_id
1 'polypeptide(L)'
;MAHFAILCPEAGGHLFPMGSLGLELRSRGHTVTVMALAKAAPIVAQLGLPLHELPKEARRLFRRCPWPVWLAQRVLGLRSAFRLRRTFVWRAACLLEYAPAALRQLGVDALLVDQGMLAASTVAERLGLPCISVCSALHWLGEPD
;
A
#
# COMPACT_ATOMS: atom_id res chain seq x y z
N MET A 1 8.93 -17.97 -14.82
CA MET A 1 9.49 -17.13 -13.74
C MET A 1 8.73 -15.81 -13.80
N ALA A 2 8.16 -15.35 -12.69
CA ALA A 2 7.27 -14.17 -12.70
C ALA A 2 7.77 -13.10 -11.71
N HIS A 3 7.45 -11.83 -11.96
CA HIS A 3 7.79 -10.69 -11.13
C HIS A 3 6.56 -10.13 -10.42
N PHE A 4 6.54 -10.22 -9.10
CA PHE A 4 5.47 -9.69 -8.26
C PHE A 4 5.84 -8.33 -7.66
N ALA A 5 4.89 -7.41 -7.68
CA ALA A 5 4.94 -6.21 -6.82
C ALA A 5 4.06 -6.40 -5.58
N ILE A 6 4.63 -6.12 -4.40
CA ILE A 6 3.90 -6.02 -3.14
C ILE A 6 3.52 -4.56 -2.91
N LEU A 7 2.22 -4.31 -2.75
CA LEU A 7 1.65 -3.03 -2.33
C LEU A 7 1.04 -3.19 -0.95
N CYS A 8 1.60 -2.54 0.07
CA CYS A 8 1.07 -2.60 1.43
C CYS A 8 1.34 -1.33 2.26
N PRO A 9 0.61 -1.11 3.36
CA PRO A 9 0.94 -0.08 4.32
C PRO A 9 2.35 -0.23 4.89
N GLU A 10 3.08 0.87 5.03
CA GLU A 10 4.46 0.85 5.52
C GLU A 10 4.49 0.82 7.05
N ALA A 11 3.87 -0.22 7.59
CA ALA A 11 3.82 -0.52 9.02
C ALA A 11 4.12 -2.02 9.18
N GLY A 12 4.84 -2.37 10.26
CA GLY A 12 5.29 -3.75 10.49
C GLY A 12 4.14 -4.77 10.48
N GLY A 13 2.98 -4.39 11.03
CA GLY A 13 1.79 -5.26 11.04
C GLY A 13 1.28 -5.68 9.66
N HIS A 14 1.64 -4.96 8.59
CA HIS A 14 1.30 -5.32 7.21
C HIS A 14 2.52 -5.86 6.45
N LEU A 15 3.67 -5.19 6.61
CA LEU A 15 4.87 -5.54 5.86
C LEU A 15 5.46 -6.90 6.22
N PHE A 16 5.42 -7.32 7.50
CA PHE A 16 5.97 -8.64 7.86
C PHE A 16 5.12 -9.78 7.28
N PRO A 17 3.78 -9.82 7.44
CA PRO A 17 2.96 -10.85 6.80
C PRO A 17 3.09 -10.87 5.26
N MET A 18 3.02 -9.71 4.61
CA MET A 18 3.19 -9.61 3.16
C MET A 18 4.60 -10.02 2.72
N GLY A 19 5.61 -9.66 3.52
CA GLY A 19 7.01 -10.02 3.31
C GLY A 19 7.23 -11.53 3.35
N SER A 20 6.61 -12.24 4.29
CA SER A 20 6.67 -13.70 4.37
C SER A 20 6.15 -14.37 3.09
N LEU A 21 5.04 -13.88 2.52
CA LEU A 21 4.55 -14.35 1.22
C LEU A 21 5.53 -14.06 0.08
N GLY A 22 6.12 -12.86 0.07
CA GLY A 22 7.14 -12.48 -0.90
C GLY A 22 8.40 -13.34 -0.83
N LEU A 23 8.85 -13.69 0.38
CA LEU A 23 10.00 -14.57 0.59
C LEU A 23 9.75 -15.98 0.07
N GLU A 24 8.55 -16.52 0.32
CA GLU A 24 8.15 -17.83 -0.21
C GLU A 24 8.12 -17.83 -1.74
N LEU A 25 7.55 -16.80 -2.37
CA LEU A 25 7.58 -16.65 -3.83
C LEU A 25 9.01 -16.60 -4.37
N ARG A 26 9.91 -15.88 -3.69
CA ARG A 26 11.33 -15.83 -4.06
C ARG A 26 12.00 -17.19 -3.95
N SER A 27 11.69 -17.97 -2.92
CA SER A 27 12.22 -19.34 -2.75
C SER A 27 11.83 -20.26 -3.91
N ARG A 28 10.67 -20.01 -4.53
CA ARG A 28 10.16 -20.71 -5.72
C ARG A 28 10.70 -20.15 -7.04
N GLY A 29 11.67 -19.23 -6.98
CA GLY A 29 12.33 -18.64 -8.13
C GLY A 29 11.63 -17.41 -8.71
N HIS A 30 10.62 -16.83 -8.07
CA HIS A 30 10.02 -15.59 -8.54
C HIS A 30 10.82 -14.34 -8.12
N THR A 31 10.68 -13.25 -8.87
CA THR A 31 11.17 -11.94 -8.45
C THR A 31 10.09 -11.24 -7.64
N VAL A 32 10.44 -10.60 -6.53
CA VAL A 32 9.49 -9.85 -5.71
C VAL A 32 10.07 -8.48 -5.39
N THR A 33 9.27 -7.44 -5.53
CA THR A 33 9.65 -6.05 -5.21
C THR A 33 8.55 -5.42 -4.36
N VAL A 34 8.93 -4.82 -3.24
CA VAL A 34 8.00 -4.01 -2.44
C VAL A 34 7.96 -2.61 -3.03
N MET A 35 6.77 -2.11 -3.37
CA MET A 35 6.60 -0.72 -3.79
C MET A 35 5.91 0.07 -2.67
N ALA A 36 6.63 1.04 -2.10
CA ALA A 36 6.19 1.76 -0.91
C ALA A 36 6.87 3.12 -0.79
N LEU A 37 6.41 3.96 0.13
CA LEU A 37 7.12 5.19 0.49
C LEU A 37 8.44 4.87 1.20
N ALA A 38 9.42 5.77 1.11
CA ALA A 38 10.75 5.65 1.74
C ALA A 38 10.75 5.23 3.22
N LYS A 39 9.69 5.53 3.97
CA LYS A 39 9.56 5.13 5.39
C LYS A 39 9.49 3.60 5.58
N ALA A 40 9.21 2.83 4.51
CA ALA A 40 9.22 1.37 4.53
C ALA A 40 10.63 0.76 4.55
N ALA A 41 11.66 1.51 4.14
CA ALA A 41 13.01 1.02 3.90
C ALA A 41 13.59 0.20 5.08
N PRO A 42 13.47 0.61 6.36
CA PRO A 42 14.01 -0.18 7.46
C PRO A 42 13.40 -1.58 7.57
N ILE A 43 12.08 -1.70 7.38
CA ILE A 43 11.37 -2.99 7.50
C ILE A 43 11.63 -3.85 6.26
N VAL A 44 11.63 -3.25 5.07
CA VAL A 44 11.90 -3.95 3.82
C VAL A 44 13.34 -4.48 3.77
N ALA A 45 14.30 -3.72 4.31
CA ALA A 45 15.67 -4.16 4.47
C ALA A 45 15.80 -5.36 5.44
N GLN A 46 15.06 -5.36 6.56
CA GLN A 46 15.02 -6.50 7.49
C GLN A 46 14.47 -7.76 6.82
N LEU A 47 13.49 -7.62 5.92
CA LEU A 47 12.95 -8.72 5.12
C LEU A 47 13.92 -9.17 4.01
N GLY A 48 14.98 -8.41 3.72
CA GLY A 48 15.89 -8.68 2.61
C GLY A 48 15.19 -8.64 1.25
N LEU A 49 14.14 -7.83 1.10
CA LEU A 49 13.41 -7.65 -0.15
C LEU A 49 13.83 -6.34 -0.85
N PRO A 50 13.80 -6.27 -2.19
CA PRO A 50 13.99 -5.02 -2.91
C PRO A 50 12.87 -4.01 -2.64
N LEU A 51 13.22 -2.73 -2.48
CA LEU A 51 12.28 -1.61 -2.35
C LEU A 51 12.32 -0.76 -3.62
N HIS A 52 11.16 -0.58 -4.26
CA HIS A 52 10.91 0.49 -5.21
C HIS A 52 10.21 1.64 -4.49
N GLU A 53 10.96 2.73 -4.24
CA GLU A 53 10.42 3.88 -3.53
C GLU A 53 9.46 4.70 -4.40
N LEU A 54 8.27 4.98 -3.87
CA LEU A 54 7.38 5.97 -4.48
C LEU A 54 7.98 7.38 -4.36
N PRO A 55 7.75 8.27 -5.34
CA PRO A 55 8.31 9.62 -5.35
C PRO A 55 7.99 10.42 -4.08
N LYS A 56 8.92 11.29 -3.64
CA LYS A 56 8.73 12.14 -2.46
C LYS A 56 7.53 13.08 -2.63
N GLU A 57 7.24 13.46 -3.88
CA GLU A 57 6.11 14.26 -4.34
C GLU A 57 4.77 13.64 -3.94
N ALA A 58 4.69 12.33 -3.75
CA ALA A 58 3.51 11.66 -3.25
C ALA A 58 3.01 12.26 -1.92
N ARG A 59 3.92 12.78 -1.08
CA ARG A 59 3.54 13.47 0.17
C ARG A 59 2.78 14.78 -0.08
N ARG A 60 2.95 15.44 -1.23
CA ARG A 60 2.26 16.69 -1.59
C ARG A 60 0.77 16.49 -1.80
N LEU A 61 0.35 15.29 -2.21
CA LEU A 61 -1.07 14.93 -2.33
C LEU A 61 -1.77 14.91 -0.96
N PHE A 62 -1.03 14.92 0.15
CA PHE A 62 -1.61 14.95 1.49
C PHE A 62 -2.13 16.35 1.81
N ARG A 63 -3.43 16.57 1.60
CA ARG A 63 -4.09 17.85 1.91
C ARG A 63 -4.20 18.03 3.41
N ARG A 64 -3.63 19.11 3.97
CA ARG A 64 -3.77 19.48 5.40
C ARG A 64 -5.23 19.78 5.75
N CYS A 65 -5.63 19.52 6.99
CA CYS A 65 -6.96 19.89 7.48
C CYS A 65 -6.90 21.34 7.96
N PRO A 66 -7.81 22.22 7.50
CA PRO A 66 -7.91 23.57 8.03
C PRO A 66 -8.12 23.55 9.55
N TRP A 67 -7.55 24.54 10.25
CA TRP A 67 -7.62 24.64 11.71
C TRP A 67 -9.07 24.55 12.28
N PRO A 68 -10.09 25.23 11.70
CA PRO A 68 -11.44 25.22 12.27
C PRO A 68 -12.06 23.83 12.16
N VAL A 69 -11.85 23.18 11.02
CA VAL A 69 -12.34 21.82 10.74
C VAL A 69 -11.66 20.81 11.68
N TRP A 70 -10.35 20.97 11.90
CA TRP A 70 -9.61 20.14 12.85
C TRP A 70 -10.12 20.31 14.29
N LEU A 71 -10.43 21.54 14.71
CA LEU A 71 -10.97 21.79 16.05
C LEU A 71 -12.36 21.17 16.19
N ALA A 72 -13.25 21.38 15.22
CA ALA A 72 -14.60 20.78 15.21
C ALA A 72 -14.54 19.26 15.30
N GLN A 73 -13.66 18.61 14.50
CA GLN A 73 -13.44 17.16 14.56
C GLN A 73 -12.95 16.67 15.92
N ARG A 74 -12.15 17.49 16.63
CA ARG A 74 -11.67 17.16 17.98
C ARG A 74 -12.79 17.27 19.01
N VAL A 75 -13.55 18.36 18.98
CA VAL A 75 -14.66 18.61 19.93
C VAL A 75 -15.76 17.55 19.78
N LEU A 76 -16.05 17.13 18.55
CA LEU A 76 -17.06 16.11 18.25
C LEU A 76 -16.57 14.66 18.42
N GLY A 77 -15.31 14.43 18.82
CA GLY A 77 -14.75 13.08 18.94
C GLY A 77 -14.47 12.34 17.61
N LEU A 78 -14.70 12.99 16.47
CA LEU A 78 -14.58 12.37 15.12
C LEU A 78 -13.15 12.42 14.54
N ARG A 79 -12.20 13.00 15.28
CA ARG A 79 -10.82 13.24 14.83
C ARG A 79 -10.13 11.99 14.27
N SER A 80 -10.31 10.83 14.91
CA SER A 80 -9.69 9.57 14.48
C SER A 80 -10.23 9.12 13.14
N ALA A 81 -11.55 9.10 12.97
CA ALA A 81 -12.22 8.71 11.73
C ALA A 81 -11.84 9.62 10.55
N PHE A 82 -11.86 10.94 10.74
CA PHE A 82 -11.46 11.87 9.68
C PHE A 82 -9.98 11.79 9.33
N ARG A 83 -9.10 11.55 10.32
CA ARG A 83 -7.68 11.30 10.07
C ARG A 83 -7.49 10.03 9.24
N LEU A 84 -8.17 8.95 9.61
CA LEU A 84 -8.10 7.68 8.91
C LEU A 84 -8.57 7.83 7.45
N ARG A 85 -9.75 8.44 7.24
CA ARG A 85 -10.28 8.76 5.91
C ARG A 85 -9.29 9.58 5.07
N ARG A 86 -8.69 10.63 5.65
CA ARG A 86 -7.71 11.46 4.93
C ARG A 86 -6.46 10.68 4.54
N THR A 87 -5.98 9.80 5.42
CA THR A 87 -4.86 8.91 5.10
C THR A 87 -5.20 7.99 3.94
N PHE A 88 -6.39 7.37 3.96
CA PHE A 88 -6.84 6.49 2.88
C PHE A 88 -6.98 7.19 1.53
N VAL A 89 -7.68 8.33 1.50
CA VAL A 89 -7.85 9.13 0.28
C VAL A 89 -6.49 9.55 -0.29
N TRP A 90 -5.59 10.00 0.59
CA TRP A 90 -4.24 10.37 0.17
C TRP A 90 -3.47 9.18 -0.40
N ARG A 91 -3.46 8.02 0.28
CA ARG A 91 -2.77 6.82 -0.22
C ARG A 91 -3.32 6.37 -1.58
N ALA A 92 -4.65 6.34 -1.73
CA ALA A 92 -5.29 6.00 -2.99
C ALA A 92 -4.86 6.95 -4.12
N ALA A 93 -4.85 8.27 -3.85
CA ALA A 93 -4.37 9.26 -4.82
C ALA A 93 -2.89 9.04 -5.20
N CYS A 94 -2.02 8.75 -4.23
CA CYS A 94 -0.62 8.42 -4.50
C CYS A 94 -0.47 7.19 -5.40
N LEU A 95 -1.24 6.13 -5.13
CA LEU A 95 -1.18 4.91 -5.95
C LEU A 95 -1.67 5.18 -7.36
N LEU A 96 -2.83 5.85 -7.52
CA LEU A 96 -3.40 6.15 -8.83
C LEU A 96 -2.47 7.01 -9.70
N GLU A 97 -1.76 7.95 -9.08
CA GLU A 97 -0.84 8.86 -9.77
C GLU A 97 0.48 8.17 -10.15
N TYR A 98 1.14 7.50 -9.20
CA TYR A 98 2.53 7.08 -9.37
C TYR A 98 2.71 5.60 -9.66
N ALA A 99 1.82 4.73 -9.17
CA ALA A 99 2.00 3.29 -9.33
C ALA A 99 1.90 2.81 -10.79
N PRO A 100 0.99 3.31 -11.65
CA PRO A 100 0.89 2.80 -13.02
C PRO A 100 2.18 2.91 -13.82
N ALA A 101 2.88 4.05 -13.75
CA ALA A 101 4.14 4.25 -14.45
C ALA A 101 5.25 3.39 -13.84
N ALA A 102 5.35 3.37 -12.51
CA ALA A 102 6.35 2.60 -11.78
C ALA A 102 6.23 1.09 -12.03
N LEU A 103 5.02 0.54 -11.99
CA LEU A 103 4.76 -0.89 -12.22
C LEU A 103 5.09 -1.31 -13.66
N ARG A 104 4.80 -0.45 -14.65
CA ARG A 104 5.22 -0.69 -16.04
C ARG A 104 6.73 -0.67 -16.20
N GLN A 105 7.42 0.29 -15.57
CA GLN A 105 8.88 0.37 -15.61
C GLN A 105 9.56 -0.82 -14.94
N LEU A 106 8.98 -1.32 -13.84
CA LEU A 106 9.45 -2.52 -13.17
C LEU A 106 9.21 -3.80 -13.98
N GLY A 107 8.23 -3.79 -14.91
CA GLY A 107 7.90 -4.97 -15.72
C GLY A 107 7.27 -6.09 -14.90
N VAL A 108 6.39 -5.75 -13.95
CA VAL A 108 5.75 -6.74 -13.08
C VAL A 108 4.68 -7.54 -13.82
N ASP A 109 4.53 -8.82 -13.45
CA ASP A 109 3.55 -9.75 -14.02
C ASP A 109 2.29 -9.88 -13.16
N ALA A 110 2.35 -9.56 -11.86
CA ALA A 110 1.22 -9.65 -10.94
C ALA A 110 1.40 -8.78 -9.69
N LEU A 111 0.30 -8.43 -9.03
CA LEU A 111 0.28 -7.65 -7.81
C LEU A 111 -0.19 -8.46 -6.60
N LEU A 112 0.57 -8.38 -5.51
CA LEU A 112 0.16 -8.77 -4.16
C LEU A 112 -0.22 -7.52 -3.39
N VAL A 113 -1.50 -7.39 -3.06
CA VAL A 113 -2.07 -6.14 -2.54
C VAL A 113 -2.63 -6.38 -1.15
N ASP A 114 -2.13 -5.66 -0.16
CA ASP A 114 -2.77 -5.59 1.15
C ASP A 114 -4.13 -4.89 1.03
N GLN A 115 -5.17 -5.43 1.68
CA GLN A 115 -6.54 -4.89 1.63
C GLN A 115 -6.63 -3.38 1.97
N GLY A 116 -5.70 -2.85 2.78
CA GLY A 116 -5.56 -1.42 3.12
C GLY A 116 -5.06 -0.52 2.01
N MET A 117 -4.62 -1.08 0.89
CA MET A 117 -4.17 -0.33 -0.27
C MET A 117 -5.34 -0.02 -1.20
N LEU A 118 -6.20 0.90 -0.75
CA LEU A 118 -7.30 1.41 -1.57
C LEU A 118 -6.79 1.87 -2.95
N ALA A 119 -7.56 1.56 -3.99
CA ALA A 119 -7.25 1.81 -5.40
C ALA A 119 -6.14 0.95 -6.04
N ALA A 120 -5.49 0.05 -5.31
CA ALA A 120 -4.50 -0.85 -5.90
C ALA A 120 -5.12 -1.82 -6.93
N SER A 121 -6.33 -2.34 -6.68
CA SER A 121 -7.06 -3.15 -7.65
C SER A 121 -7.38 -2.37 -8.93
N THR A 122 -7.81 -1.11 -8.80
CA THR A 122 -8.04 -0.21 -9.93
C THR A 122 -6.77 0.04 -10.75
N VAL A 123 -5.62 0.18 -10.08
CA VAL A 123 -4.32 0.25 -10.77
C VAL A 123 -4.03 -1.04 -11.54
N ALA A 124 -4.29 -2.20 -10.93
CA ALA A 124 -4.10 -3.50 -11.57
C ALA A 124 -4.97 -3.66 -12.82
N GLU A 125 -6.27 -3.36 -12.71
CA GLU A 125 -7.24 -3.37 -13.80
C GLU A 125 -6.80 -2.47 -14.96
N ARG A 126 -6.36 -1.24 -14.65
CA ARG A 126 -5.86 -0.29 -15.66
C ARG A 126 -4.62 -0.80 -16.39
N LEU A 127 -3.81 -1.64 -15.74
CA LEU A 127 -2.61 -2.22 -16.30
C LEU A 127 -2.84 -3.60 -16.93
N GLY A 128 -4.03 -4.19 -16.78
CA GLY A 128 -4.32 -5.57 -17.20
C GLY A 128 -3.54 -6.62 -16.39
N LEU A 129 -3.17 -6.32 -15.15
CA LEU A 129 -2.37 -7.19 -14.29
C LEU A 129 -3.27 -8.05 -13.37
N PRO A 130 -2.95 -9.35 -13.18
CA PRO A 130 -3.49 -10.15 -12.10
C PRO A 130 -3.27 -9.48 -10.74
N CYS A 131 -4.32 -9.42 -9.92
CA CYS A 131 -4.30 -8.79 -8.60
C CYS A 131 -4.81 -9.75 -7.54
N ILE A 132 -3.97 -10.03 -6.54
CA ILE A 132 -4.31 -10.86 -5.39
C ILE A 132 -4.42 -9.96 -4.17
N SER A 133 -5.62 -9.87 -3.59
CA SER A 133 -5.83 -9.17 -2.32
C SER A 133 -5.47 -10.09 -1.16
N VAL A 134 -4.67 -9.58 -0.23
CA VAL A 134 -4.26 -10.25 1.01
C VAL A 134 -4.78 -9.46 2.19
N CYS A 135 -5.53 -10.11 3.07
CA CYS A 135 -5.97 -9.51 4.32
C CYS A 135 -4.92 -9.78 5.40
N SER A 136 -4.14 -8.76 5.77
CA SER A 136 -3.20 -8.83 6.89
C SER A 136 -3.78 -8.25 8.19
N ALA A 137 -5.03 -7.77 8.17
CA ALA A 137 -5.71 -7.19 9.33
C ALA A 137 -7.17 -7.67 9.39
N LEU A 138 -7.44 -8.71 10.19
CA LEU A 138 -8.77 -9.32 10.32
C LEU A 138 -9.90 -8.33 10.67
N HIS A 139 -9.60 -7.23 11.37
CA HIS A 139 -10.60 -6.28 11.87
C HIS A 139 -11.50 -5.61 10.80
N TRP A 140 -11.22 -5.78 9.50
CA TRP A 140 -12.02 -5.17 8.43
C TRP A 140 -12.93 -6.14 7.67
N LEU A 141 -12.73 -7.45 7.81
CA LEU A 141 -13.70 -8.42 7.36
C LEU A 141 -14.59 -8.76 8.54
N GLY A 142 -15.84 -8.32 8.50
CA GLY A 142 -16.86 -8.92 9.35
C GLY A 142 -16.96 -10.40 8.98
N GLU A 143 -17.01 -11.29 9.96
CA GLU A 143 -17.43 -12.66 9.68
C GLU A 143 -18.86 -12.58 9.14
N PRO A 144 -19.17 -13.26 8.02
CA PRO A 144 -20.55 -13.40 7.61
C PRO A 144 -21.30 -14.14 8.73
N ASP A 145 -22.49 -13.63 9.08
CA ASP A 145 -23.41 -14.32 10.00
C ASP A 145 -23.77 -15.73 9.47
#